data_AF-A0A701YW05-F1
#
_entry.id   AF-A0A701YW05-F1
#
_cell.length_a   1.000
_cell.length_b   1.000
_cell.length_c   1.000
_cell.angle_alpha   90.00
_cell.angle_beta   90.00
_cell.angle_gamma   90.00
#
_symmetry.space_group_name_H-M   'P 1'
#
loop_
_entity.id
_entity.type
_entity.pdbx_description
1 polymer ?
#
loop_
_entity_poly.entity_id
_entity_poly.type
_entity_poly.pdbx_seq_one_letter_code
_entity_poly.pdbx_strand_id
1 'polypeptide(L)' 'MMKKKQAIEIKKYSLDAISELSKILSIQRESVSEEEYERLKKGVGIAIGDIQINLLDVIYSQYPDIDDLK' A
#
# COMPACT_ATOMS: atom_id res chain seq x y z
N MET A 1 17.08 11.86 11.51
CA MET A 1 17.23 11.11 10.25
C MET A 1 16.99 9.64 10.56
N MET A 2 16.14 8.96 9.79
CA MET A 2 15.81 7.54 10.00
C MET A 2 17.03 6.67 9.64
N LYS A 3 17.30 5.59 10.38
CA LYS A 3 18.37 4.65 9.99
C LYS A 3 17.92 3.76 8.84
N LYS A 4 18.84 3.40 7.94
CA LYS A 4 18.56 2.51 6.79
C LYS A 4 17.83 1.21 7.16
N LYS A 5 18.21 0.58 8.28
CA LYS A 5 17.51 -0.62 8.77
C LYS A 5 16.02 -0.37 9.06
N GLN A 6 15.69 0.77 9.66
CA GLN A 6 14.31 1.15 9.94
C GLN A 6 13.54 1.46 8.65
N ALA A 7 14.21 2.08 7.68
CA ALA A 7 13.63 2.34 6.36
C ALA A 7 13.25 1.03 5.63
N ILE A 8 14.11 0.01 5.70
CA ILE A 8 13.83 -1.33 5.15
C ILE A 8 12.65 -2.00 5.87
N GLU A 9 12.58 -1.90 7.19
CA GLU A 9 11.46 -2.45 7.98
C GLU A 9 10.14 -1.75 7.63
N ILE A 10 10.13 -0.42 7.55
CA ILE A 10 8.94 0.36 7.17
C ILE A 10 8.52 0.03 5.74
N LYS A 11 9.45 -0.03 4.78
CA LYS A 11 9.17 -0.47 3.41
C LYS A 11 8.45 -1.82 3.41
N LYS A 12 9.00 -2.81 4.13
CA LYS A 12 8.40 -4.14 4.23
C LYS A 12 6.97 -4.07 4.76
N TYR A 13 6.75 -3.40 5.90
CA TYR A 13 5.40 -3.31 6.48
C TYR A 13 4.41 -2.56 5.60
N SER A 14 4.85 -1.52 4.89
CA SER A 14 4.01 -0.80 3.92
C SER A 14 3.61 -1.69 2.76
N LEU A 15 4.54 -2.49 2.21
CA LEU A 15 4.24 -3.44 1.13
C LEU A 15 3.32 -4.57 1.60
N ASP A 16 3.53 -5.09 2.81
CA ASP A 16 2.65 -6.10 3.43
C ASP A 16 1.23 -5.52 3.59
N ALA A 17 1.09 -4.27 4.06
CA ALA A 17 -0.20 -3.61 4.19
C ALA A 17 -0.91 -3.40 2.84
N ILE A 18 -0.18 -2.99 1.79
CA ILE A 18 -0.72 -2.89 0.43
C ILE A 18 -1.21 -4.27 -0.05
N SER A 19 -0.45 -5.33 0.23
CA SER A 19 -0.83 -6.70 -0.13
C SER A 19 -2.15 -7.11 0.54
N GLU A 20 -2.29 -6.90 1.85
CA GLU A 20 -3.52 -7.20 2.58
C GLU A 20 -4.72 -6.36 2.11
N LEU A 21 -4.53 -5.06 1.86
CA LEU A 21 -5.57 -4.19 1.32
C LEU A 21 -6.03 -4.67 -0.07
N SER A 22 -5.10 -5.11 -0.92
CA SER A 22 -5.40 -5.59 -2.26
C SER A 22 -6.23 -6.89 -2.24
N LYS A 23 -6.07 -7.73 -1.21
CA LYS A 23 -6.90 -8.94 -1.04
C LYS A 23 -8.36 -8.63 -0.79
N ILE A 24 -8.71 -7.45 -0.27
CA ILE A 24 -10.12 -7.04 -0.12
C ILE A 24 -10.83 -7.03 -1.47
N LEU A 25 -10.12 -6.72 -2.56
CA LEU A 25 -10.66 -6.70 -3.92
C LEU A 25 -10.83 -8.10 -4.52
N SER A 26 -10.31 -9.15 -3.85
CA SER A 26 -10.54 -10.55 -4.24
C SER A 26 -11.87 -11.09 -3.74
N ILE A 27 -12.59 -10.34 -2.88
CA ILE A 27 -13.95 -10.67 -2.49
C ILE A 27 -14.81 -10.72 -3.75
N GLN A 28 -15.53 -11.84 -3.92
CA GLN A 28 -16.33 -12.07 -5.12
C GLN A 28 -17.41 -11.00 -5.25
N ARG A 29 -17.49 -10.33 -6.40
CA ARG A 29 -18.55 -9.34 -6.70
C ARG A 29 -19.95 -9.90 -6.48
N GLU A 30 -20.15 -11.20 -6.64
CA GLU A 30 -21.44 -11.87 -6.41
C GLU A 30 -21.88 -11.89 -4.94
N SER A 31 -20.95 -11.61 -4.00
CA SER A 31 -21.21 -11.63 -2.56
C SER A 31 -21.59 -10.28 -1.95
N VAL A 32 -21.55 -9.21 -2.76
CA VAL A 32 -21.87 -7.82 -2.35
C VAL A 32 -22.62 -7.10 -3.47
N SER A 33 -23.34 -6.03 -3.17
CA SER A 33 -23.89 -5.20 -4.25
C SER A 33 -22.78 -4.49 -5.03
N GLU A 34 -23.03 -4.13 -6.29
CA GLU A 34 -22.08 -3.37 -7.11
C GLU A 34 -21.72 -2.01 -6.47
N GLU A 35 -22.70 -1.36 -5.82
CA GLU A 35 -22.48 -0.11 -5.10
C GLU A 35 -21.50 -0.31 -3.93
N GLU A 36 -21.70 -1.35 -3.12
CA GLU A 36 -20.81 -1.68 -2.01
C GLU A 36 -19.41 -2.05 -2.50
N TYR A 37 -19.32 -2.84 -3.58
CA TYR A 37 -18.05 -3.21 -4.18
C TYR A 37 -17.26 -1.99 -4.65
N GLU A 38 -17.89 -1.07 -5.39
CA GLU A 38 -17.20 0.14 -5.88
C GLU A 38 -16.82 1.08 -4.72
N ARG A 39 -17.61 1.13 -3.63
CA ARG A 39 -17.22 1.85 -2.40
C ARG A 39 -15.98 1.23 -1.74
N LEU A 40 -15.93 -0.09 -1.61
CA LEU A 40 -14.77 -0.80 -1.07
C LEU A 40 -13.53 -0.60 -1.95
N LYS A 41 -13.67 -0.75 -3.26
CA LYS A 41 -12.61 -0.53 -4.25
C LYS A 41 -12.04 0.88 -4.17
N LYS A 42 -12.90 1.90 -4.07
CA LYS A 42 -12.46 3.28 -3.86
C LYS A 42 -11.68 3.44 -2.55
N GLY A 43 -12.19 2.89 -1.45
CA GLY A 43 -11.53 2.95 -0.14
C GLY A 43 -10.15 2.30 -0.15
N VAL A 44 -10.04 1.09 -0.72
CA VAL A 44 -8.77 0.37 -0.89
C VAL A 44 -7.78 1.18 -1.73
N GLY A 45 -8.23 1.74 -2.87
CA GLY A 45 -7.39 2.55 -3.74
C GLY A 45 -6.82 3.79 -3.04
N ILE A 46 -7.64 4.50 -2.25
CA ILE A 46 -7.19 5.66 -1.47
C ILE A 46 -6.15 5.24 -0.43
N ALA A 47 -6.43 4.19 0.35
CA ALA A 47 -5.50 3.72 1.39
C ALA A 47 -4.15 3.26 0.81
N ILE A 48 -4.15 2.54 -0.32
CA ILE A 48 -2.92 2.15 -1.02
C ILE A 48 -2.15 3.39 -1.50
N GLY A 49 -2.85 4.36 -2.10
CA GLY A 49 -2.24 5.61 -2.54
C GLY A 49 -1.60 6.39 -1.39
N ASP A 50 -2.26 6.46 -0.23
CA ASP A 50 -1.72 7.13 0.96
C ASP A 50 -0.48 6.41 1.50
N ILE A 51 -0.44 5.07 1.50
CA ILE A 51 0.76 4.31 1.88
C ILE A 51 1.92 4.59 0.91
N GLN A 52 1.63 4.63 -0.39
CA GLN A 52 2.66 4.92 -1.41
C GLN A 52 3.25 6.31 -1.21
N ILE A 53 2.40 7.34 -1.18
CA ILE A 53 2.85 8.75 -1.16
C ILE A 53 3.43 9.13 0.20
N ASN A 54 2.75 8.78 1.30
CA ASN A 54 3.11 9.31 2.62
C ASN A 54 4.11 8.43 3.37
N LEU A 55 4.28 7.16 2.95
CA LEU A 55 5.25 6.25 3.57
C LEU A 55 6.35 5.87 2.59
N LEU A 56 6.03 5.20 1.49
CA LEU A 56 7.06 4.64 0.60
C LEU A 56 7.89 5.72 -0.10
N ASP A 57 7.29 6.77 -0.65
CA ASP A 57 8.03 7.86 -1.30
C ASP A 57 8.96 8.59 -0.34
N VAL A 58 8.56 8.75 0.93
CA VAL A 58 9.39 9.33 1.99
C VAL A 58 10.61 8.44 2.28
N ILE A 59 10.42 7.12 2.26
CA ILE A 59 11.50 6.15 2.43
C ILE A 59 12.45 6.18 1.23
N TYR A 60 11.92 6.12 0.00
CA TYR A 60 12.71 6.09 -1.23
C TYR A 60 13.45 7.39 -1.51
N SER A 61 12.89 8.53 -1.09
CA SER A 61 13.60 9.83 -1.13
C SER A 61 14.85 9.83 -0.24
N GLN A 62 14.80 9.18 0.92
CA GLN A 62 15.95 9.08 1.84
C GLN A 62 16.92 7.96 1.48
N TYR A 63 16.41 6.85 0.95
CA TYR A 63 17.18 5.66 0.59
C TYR A 63 16.75 5.15 -0.79
N PRO A 64 17.22 5.78 -1.89
CA PRO A 64 16.78 5.41 -3.24
C PRO A 64 17.20 4.00 -3.68
N ASP A 65 18.22 3.43 -3.03
CA ASP A 65 18.81 2.14 -3.36
C ASP A 65 17.99 0.94 -2.87
N ILE A 66 16.97 1.18 -2.04
CA ILE A 66 16.03 0.16 -1.59
C ILE A 66 14.69 0.24 -2.32
N ASP A 67 14.58 1.05 -3.38
CA ASP A 67 13.43 1.06 -4.27
C ASP A 67 13.61 -0.03 -5.34
N ASP A 68 12.85 -1.12 -5.22
CA ASP A 68 12.98 -2.29 -6.13
C ASP A 68 12.30 -2.05 -7.50
N LEU A 69 11.64 -0.91 -7.68
CA LEU A 69 10.94 -0.54 -8.92
C LEU A 69 11.80 0.31 -9.87
N LYS A 70 13.09 0.49 -9.55
CA LYS A 70 14.08 1.19 -10.39
C LYS A 70 15.04 0.26 -11.10
#